data_AF-A0A523RM86-F1
#
_entry.id   AF-A0A523RM86-F1
#
_cell.length_a   1.000
_cell.length_b   1.000
_cell.length_c   1.000
_cell.angle_alpha   90.00
_cell.angle_beta   90.00
_cell.angle_gamma   90.00
#
_symmetry.space_group_name_H-M   'P 1'
#
loop_
_entity.id
_entity.type
_entity.pdbx_description
1 polymer ?
#
loop_
_entity_poly.entity_id
_entity_poly.type
_entity_poly.pdbx_seq_one_letter_code
_entity_poly.pdbx_strand_id
1 'polypeptide(L)'
;MNKFLEVKSPEKKILRQQYQKARVENRWFSGVGFFTTFSVPEGVARLSTRSTYITDVRGKVNDTAVGFMLHIKDGILKFLEGYTYDDPWPDKIINYKLWYTNYDQQKK
;
A
#
# COMPACT_ATOMS: atom_id res chain seq x y z
N MET A 1 4.52 1.73 3.56
CA MET A 1 3.26 1.68 4.33
C MET A 1 2.91 3.00 5.00
N ASN A 2 3.84 3.66 5.71
CA ASN A 2 3.53 4.87 6.49
C ASN A 2 2.78 5.96 5.70
N LYS A 3 3.13 6.18 4.42
CA LYS A 3 2.40 7.14 3.57
C LYS A 3 0.94 6.77 3.36
N PHE A 4 0.58 5.50 3.10
CA PHE A 4 -0.82 5.10 2.99
C PHE A 4 -1.64 5.36 4.26
N LEU A 5 -0.97 5.36 5.41
CA LEU A 5 -1.61 5.35 6.72
C LEU A 5 -1.39 6.66 7.50
N GLU A 6 -0.92 7.73 6.87
CA GLU A 6 -0.61 8.99 7.57
C GLU A 6 -1.89 9.80 7.86
N VAL A 7 -2.85 9.79 6.92
CA VAL A 7 -4.12 10.54 7.04
C VAL A 7 -4.85 10.17 8.33
N LYS A 8 -5.31 11.19 9.06
CA LYS A 8 -6.07 11.01 10.29
C LYS A 8 -7.55 10.79 9.95
N SER A 9 -7.96 9.52 9.85
CA SER A 9 -9.36 9.10 9.83
C SER A 9 -9.58 7.88 10.74
N PRO A 10 -10.82 7.57 11.15
CA PRO A 10 -11.14 6.36 11.90
C PRO A 10 -10.69 5.07 11.18
N GLU A 11 -10.89 4.98 9.88
CA GLU A 11 -10.50 3.82 9.06
C GLU A 11 -8.98 3.67 9.03
N LYS A 12 -8.25 4.76 8.78
CA LYS A 12 -6.78 4.74 8.79
C LYS A 12 -6.23 4.39 10.17
N LYS A 13 -6.93 4.73 11.27
CA LYS A 13 -6.57 4.30 12.63
C LYS A 13 -6.65 2.77 12.77
N ILE A 14 -7.71 2.15 12.27
CA ILE A 14 -7.86 0.69 12.27
C ILE A 14 -6.76 0.04 11.42
N LEU A 15 -6.52 0.54 10.21
CA LEU A 15 -5.46 0.01 9.33
C LEU A 15 -4.05 0.15 9.93
N ARG A 16 -3.78 1.23 10.68
CA ARG A 16 -2.52 1.37 11.44
C ARG A 16 -2.38 0.29 12.51
N GLN A 17 -3.43 0.00 13.26
CA GLN A 17 -3.43 -1.07 14.27
C GLN A 17 -3.20 -2.44 13.64
N GLN A 18 -3.85 -2.71 12.51
CA GLN A 18 -3.60 -3.92 11.71
C GLN A 18 -2.15 -4.02 11.29
N TYR A 19 -1.59 -2.97 10.68
CA TYR A 19 -0.21 -2.98 10.22
C TYR A 19 0.80 -3.20 11.36
N GLN A 20 0.57 -2.61 12.54
CA GLN A 20 1.41 -2.81 13.73
C GLN A 20 1.44 -4.27 14.23
N LYS A 21 0.36 -5.02 13.99
CA LYS A 21 0.22 -6.43 14.40
C LYS A 21 0.47 -7.41 13.26
N ALA A 22 0.50 -6.93 12.02
CA ALA A 22 0.64 -7.75 10.84
C ALA A 22 2.06 -8.30 10.70
N ARG A 23 2.18 -9.44 10.03
CA ARG A 23 3.46 -9.99 9.56
C ARG A 23 3.49 -9.98 8.05
N VAL A 24 4.67 -9.76 7.47
CA VAL A 24 4.89 -10.00 6.04
C VAL A 24 5.01 -11.52 5.85
N GLU A 25 4.07 -12.11 5.13
CA GLU A 25 4.09 -13.55 4.80
C GLU A 25 5.02 -13.83 3.64
N ASN A 26 4.96 -12.98 2.62
CA ASN A 26 5.75 -13.12 1.41
C ASN A 26 6.01 -11.75 0.77
N ARG A 27 7.13 -11.65 0.06
CA ARG A 27 7.38 -10.60 -0.93
C ARG A 27 7.92 -11.22 -2.20
N TRP A 28 7.21 -11.01 -3.31
CA TRP A 28 7.61 -11.49 -4.62
C TRP A 28 7.79 -10.31 -5.58
N PHE A 29 8.83 -10.35 -6.41
CA PHE A 29 9.14 -9.34 -7.42
C PHE A 29 8.85 -9.91 -8.82
N SER A 30 8.12 -9.14 -9.64
CA SER A 30 7.77 -9.52 -11.01
C SER A 30 8.77 -9.01 -12.05
N GLY A 31 9.76 -8.21 -11.63
CA GLY A 31 10.68 -7.47 -12.51
C GLY A 31 10.21 -6.03 -12.77
N VAL A 32 8.90 -5.77 -12.83
CA VAL A 32 8.31 -4.42 -12.99
C VAL A 32 7.59 -3.94 -11.72
N GLY A 33 7.72 -4.70 -10.64
CA GLY A 33 7.03 -4.42 -9.40
C GLY A 33 7.23 -5.49 -8.37
N PHE A 34 6.44 -5.40 -7.30
CA PHE A 34 6.40 -6.39 -6.26
C PHE A 34 5.00 -6.53 -5.66
N PHE A 35 4.76 -7.68 -5.05
CA PHE A 35 3.63 -7.94 -4.17
C PHE A 35 4.14 -8.28 -2.78
N THR A 36 3.64 -7.61 -1.76
CA THR A 36 3.86 -7.96 -0.35
C THR A 36 2.54 -8.45 0.24
N THR A 37 2.48 -9.70 0.66
CA THR A 37 1.30 -10.27 1.33
C THR A 37 1.43 -10.14 2.84
N PHE A 38 0.32 -9.79 3.50
CA PHE A 38 0.26 -9.64 4.95
C PHE A 38 -0.60 -10.72 5.61
N SER A 39 -0.14 -11.18 6.77
CA SER A 39 -0.93 -11.91 7.76
C SER A 39 -1.38 -10.93 8.82
N VAL A 40 -2.69 -10.77 9.01
CA VAL A 40 -3.24 -9.98 10.13
C VAL A 40 -3.81 -10.98 11.15
N PRO A 41 -3.33 -10.98 12.41
CA PRO A 41 -3.80 -11.93 13.41
C PRO A 41 -5.28 -11.72 13.74
N GLU A 42 -5.92 -12.79 14.19
CA GLU A 42 -7.28 -12.75 14.72
C GLU A 42 -7.36 -11.83 15.96
N GLY A 43 -8.54 -11.26 16.20
CA GLY A 43 -8.78 -10.32 17.31
C GLY A 43 -8.36 -8.86 17.04
N VAL A 44 -7.71 -8.56 15.91
CA VAL A 44 -7.47 -7.17 15.51
C VAL A 44 -8.73 -6.57 14.89
N ALA A 45 -9.01 -5.30 15.20
CA ALA A 45 -10.14 -4.56 14.65
C ALA A 45 -10.15 -4.60 13.10
N ARG A 46 -11.34 -4.79 12.53
CA ARG A 46 -11.57 -4.84 11.08
C ARG A 46 -12.37 -3.61 10.63
N LEU A 47 -12.13 -3.17 9.41
CA LEU A 47 -13.06 -2.24 8.77
C LEU A 47 -14.39 -2.94 8.51
N SER A 48 -15.49 -2.19 8.52
CA SER A 48 -16.81 -2.69 8.14
C SER A 48 -16.96 -2.94 6.63
N THR A 49 -15.96 -2.54 5.84
CA THR A 49 -15.98 -2.67 4.38
C THR A 49 -15.67 -4.10 3.93
N ARG A 50 -16.34 -4.57 2.85
CA ARG A 50 -16.10 -5.91 2.28
C ARG A 50 -14.68 -6.03 1.73
N SER A 51 -14.37 -5.34 0.64
CA SER A 51 -13.04 -5.35 0.02
C SER A 51 -12.88 -4.07 -0.79
N THR A 52 -11.70 -3.44 -0.70
CA THR A 52 -11.41 -2.18 -1.39
C THR A 52 -9.92 -2.05 -1.60
N TYR A 53 -9.52 -1.06 -2.39
CA TYR A 53 -8.13 -0.72 -2.63
C TYR A 53 -7.89 0.78 -2.38
N ILE A 54 -6.70 1.09 -1.90
CA ILE A 54 -6.22 2.46 -1.75
C ILE A 54 -5.08 2.66 -2.74
N THR A 55 -5.20 3.66 -3.62
CA THR A 55 -4.26 3.95 -4.72
C THR A 55 -3.80 5.41 -4.75
N ASP A 56 -4.02 6.13 -3.66
CA ASP A 56 -3.73 7.55 -3.50
C ASP A 56 -2.25 7.85 -3.24
N VAL A 57 -1.36 6.86 -3.30
CA VAL A 57 0.09 7.03 -3.12
C VAL A 57 0.83 6.73 -4.42
N ARG A 58 1.69 7.67 -4.80
CA ARG A 58 2.67 7.54 -5.88
C ARG A 58 4.07 7.87 -5.36
N GLY A 59 5.07 7.57 -6.17
CA GLY A 59 6.42 7.89 -5.82
C GLY A 59 7.39 7.94 -7.00
N LYS A 60 8.61 8.28 -6.65
CA LYS A 60 9.80 8.13 -7.47
C LYS A 60 10.82 7.35 -6.64
N VAL A 61 11.30 6.23 -7.14
CA VAL A 61 12.31 5.38 -6.49
C VAL A 61 13.55 5.40 -7.38
N ASN A 62 14.66 5.93 -6.87
CA ASN A 62 15.78 6.39 -7.68
C ASN A 62 15.26 7.36 -8.76
N ASP A 63 15.30 6.96 -10.04
CA ASP A 63 14.76 7.72 -11.16
C ASP A 63 13.46 7.20 -11.75
N THR A 64 12.96 6.07 -11.25
CA THR A 64 11.78 5.38 -11.79
C THR A 64 10.50 5.88 -11.12
N ALA A 65 9.52 6.27 -11.94
CA ALA A 65 8.17 6.58 -11.47
C ALA A 65 7.45 5.29 -11.03
N VAL A 66 6.83 5.33 -9.85
CA VAL A 66 6.16 4.16 -9.27
C VAL A 66 4.76 4.48 -8.77
N GLY A 67 3.88 3.49 -8.92
CA GLY A 67 2.57 3.46 -8.29
C GLY A 67 2.49 2.40 -7.20
N PHE A 68 1.51 2.57 -6.31
CA PHE A 68 1.22 1.59 -5.28
C PHE A 68 -0.28 1.36 -5.18
N MET A 69 -0.66 0.14 -4.82
CA MET A 69 -2.03 -0.25 -4.50
C MET A 69 -2.05 -1.08 -3.22
N LEU A 70 -2.77 -0.59 -2.20
CA LEU A 70 -2.98 -1.32 -0.96
C LEU A 70 -4.35 -1.99 -0.99
N HIS A 71 -4.36 -3.32 -1.05
CA HIS A 71 -5.58 -4.11 -1.07
C HIS A 71 -6.03 -4.47 0.33
N ILE A 72 -7.30 -4.18 0.62
CA ILE A 72 -8.00 -4.53 1.85
C ILE A 72 -9.03 -5.59 1.50
N LYS A 73 -8.94 -6.76 2.13
CA LYS A 73 -9.88 -7.87 1.95
C LYS A 73 -10.53 -8.20 3.28
N ASP A 74 -11.85 -8.33 3.31
CA ASP A 74 -12.66 -8.64 4.50
C ASP A 74 -12.31 -7.75 5.70
N GLY A 75 -12.16 -6.46 5.40
CA GLY A 75 -11.83 -5.41 6.37
C GLY A 75 -10.39 -5.43 6.90
N ILE A 76 -9.48 -6.27 6.36
CA ILE A 76 -8.08 -6.39 6.78
C ILE A 76 -7.08 -6.11 5.65
N LEU A 77 -5.88 -5.64 6.01
CA LEU A 77 -4.74 -5.54 5.08
C LEU A 77 -4.44 -6.92 4.47
N LYS A 78 -4.50 -7.04 3.14
CA LYS A 78 -4.22 -8.31 2.45
C LYS A 78 -2.91 -8.30 1.67
N PHE A 79 -2.74 -7.31 0.77
CA PHE A 79 -1.47 -7.17 0.05
C PHE A 79 -1.20 -5.73 -0.34
N LEU A 80 0.08 -5.40 -0.51
CA LEU A 80 0.57 -4.18 -1.10
C LEU A 80 1.25 -4.52 -2.43
N GLU A 81 0.77 -3.93 -3.50
CA GLU A 81 1.45 -3.91 -4.79
C GLU A 81 2.22 -2.60 -4.95
N GLY A 82 3.45 -2.72 -5.43
CA GLY A 82 4.21 -1.61 -6.01
C GLY A 82 4.53 -1.93 -7.45
N TYR A 83 4.34 -0.97 -8.35
CA TYR A 83 4.54 -1.18 -9.79
C TYR A 83 5.22 0.04 -10.42
N THR A 84 5.97 -0.21 -11.48
CA THR A 84 6.49 0.81 -12.40
C THR A 84 5.55 0.96 -13.60
N TYR A 85 5.78 1.98 -14.43
CA TYR A 85 5.00 2.19 -15.65
C TYR A 85 5.72 1.62 -16.88
N ASP A 86 6.99 1.98 -17.05
CA ASP A 86 7.76 1.65 -18.25
C ASP A 86 9.08 0.93 -17.94
N ASP A 87 9.73 1.27 -16.82
CA ASP A 87 11.05 0.72 -16.45
C ASP A 87 10.94 -0.52 -15.52
N PRO A 88 11.98 -1.36 -15.40
CA PRO A 88 12.04 -2.36 -14.34
C PRO A 88 12.01 -1.76 -12.94
N TRP A 89 11.54 -2.53 -11.97
CA TRP A 89 11.67 -2.17 -10.56
C TRP A 89 13.16 -2.18 -10.17
N PRO A 90 13.69 -1.13 -9.50
CA PRO A 90 15.11 -1.07 -9.19
C PRO A 90 15.57 -2.20 -8.26
N ASP A 91 16.68 -2.86 -8.60
CA ASP A 91 17.32 -3.90 -7.76
C ASP A 91 17.79 -3.36 -6.41
N LYS A 92 18.16 -2.06 -6.37
CA LYS A 92 18.60 -1.36 -5.17
C LYS A 92 17.87 -0.03 -5.05
N ILE A 93 17.28 0.22 -3.88
CA ILE A 93 16.67 1.50 -3.55
C ILE A 93 17.73 2.38 -2.87
N ILE A 94 18.20 3.39 -3.57
CA ILE A 94 19.19 4.37 -3.09
C ILE A 94 18.48 5.56 -2.48
N ASN A 95 17.44 6.05 -3.16
CA ASN A 95 16.59 7.13 -2.69
C ASN A 95 15.14 6.87 -3.11
N TYR A 96 14.21 7.48 -2.38
CA TYR A 96 12.81 7.49 -2.79
C TYR A 96 12.09 8.72 -2.27
N LYS A 97 11.05 9.14 -3.00
CA LYS A 97 10.10 10.16 -2.57
C LYS A 97 8.69 9.66 -2.83
N LEU A 98 7.81 9.79 -1.84
CA LEU A 98 6.40 9.40 -1.93
C LEU A 98 5.51 10.62 -1.73
N TRP A 99 4.40 10.68 -2.45
CA TRP A 99 3.39 11.74 -2.31
C TRP A 99 1.99 11.19 -2.49
N TYR A 100 1.02 11.95 -1.99
CA TYR A 100 -0.39 11.68 -2.25
C TYR A 100 -0.77 12.19 -3.63
N THR A 101 -1.64 11.47 -4.32
CA THR A 101 -2.31 11.98 -5.52
C THR A 101 -3.68 12.54 -5.16
N ASN A 102 -4.01 13.70 -5.72
CA ASN A 102 -5.34 14.31 -5.54
C ASN A 102 -6.42 13.64 -6.43
N TYR A 103 -6.25 12.37 -6.81
CA TYR A 103 -7.12 11.70 -7.79
C TYR A 103 -8.59 11.60 -7.31
N ASP A 104 -8.83 11.66 -6.00
CA ASP A 104 -10.18 11.66 -5.42
C ASP A 104 -10.92 13.01 -5.50
N GLN A 105 -10.30 14.10 -5.96
CA GLN A 105 -10.99 15.39 -6.15
C GLN A 105 -11.60 15.58 -7.55
N GLN A 106 -11.50 14.61 -8.45
CA GLN A 106 -12.04 14.73 -9.83
C GLN A 106 -13.34 13.97 -10.09
N LYS A 107 -13.99 13.41 -9.06
CA LYS A 107 -15.38 12.94 -9.16
C LYS A 107 -16.31 13.88 -8.40
N LYS A 108 -16.66 14.99 -9.04
CA LYS A 108 -17.89 15.74 -8.76
C LYS A 108 -18.93 15.38 -9.79
#